data_AF-A0A832SIC3-F1
#
_entry.id   AF-A0A832SIC3-F1
#
_cell.length_a   1.000
_cell.length_b   1.000
_cell.length_c   1.000
_cell.angle_alpha   90.00
_cell.angle_beta   90.00
_cell.angle_gamma   90.00
#
_symmetry.space_group_name_H-M   'P 1'
#
loop_
_entity.id
_entity.type
_entity.pdbx_description
1 polymer ?
#
loop_
_entity_poly.entity_id
_entity_poly.type
_entity_poly.pdbx_seq_one_letter_code
_entity_poly.pdbx_strand_id
1 'polypeptide(L)'
;MPTLFIIGGGAEGLRRAKMCGAVHIDRYGEVNPAEVEGGVQAHVEETGLALILLDSAERIYLYPEFADLLPRLPPEKVVVVAPAGHPLCASYKCGEPCS
;
A
#
# COMPACT_ATOMS: atom_id res chain seq x y z
N MET A 1 17.12 4.05 -4.58
CA MET A 1 16.14 4.71 -3.70
C MET A 1 15.35 3.62 -3.01
N PRO A 2 14.97 3.80 -1.73
CA PRO A 2 14.04 2.89 -1.06
C PRO A 2 12.78 2.70 -1.89
N THR A 3 12.37 1.46 -2.11
CA THR A 3 11.11 1.18 -2.81
C THR A 3 10.01 1.06 -1.76
N LEU A 4 9.25 2.14 -1.58
CA LEU A 4 8.05 2.19 -0.74
C LEU A 4 6.83 1.80 -1.55
N PHE A 5 5.98 0.95 -1.00
CA PHE A 5 4.67 0.65 -1.58
C PHE A 5 3.55 1.04 -0.64
N ILE A 6 2.44 1.52 -1.20
CA ILE A 6 1.19 1.75 -0.49
C ILE A 6 0.11 0.91 -1.17
N ILE A 7 -0.59 0.08 -0.39
CA ILE A 7 -1.62 -0.85 -0.87
C ILE A 7 -2.98 -0.40 -0.34
N GLY A 8 -3.90 -0.09 -1.24
CA GLY A 8 -5.24 0.37 -0.91
C GLY A 8 -5.35 1.85 -0.60
N GLY A 9 -6.47 2.24 0.02
CA GLY A 9 -6.76 3.62 0.41
C GLY A 9 -7.29 4.51 -0.72
N GLY A 10 -7.50 3.98 -1.92
CA GLY A 10 -8.04 4.70 -3.07
C GLY A 10 -7.27 5.99 -3.36
N ALA A 11 -8.01 7.09 -3.53
CA ALA A 11 -7.43 8.41 -3.76
C ALA A 11 -6.52 8.89 -2.61
N GLU A 12 -6.79 8.48 -1.36
CA GLU A 12 -5.97 8.86 -0.20
C GLU A 12 -4.65 8.09 -0.18
N GLY A 13 -4.68 6.79 -0.51
CA GLY A 13 -3.49 5.97 -0.69
C GLY A 13 -2.59 6.50 -1.79
N LEU A 14 -3.17 6.87 -2.93
CA LEU A 14 -2.47 7.51 -4.04
C LEU A 14 -1.84 8.84 -3.62
N ARG A 15 -2.61 9.71 -2.96
CA ARG A 15 -2.13 11.02 -2.50
C ARG A 15 -0.92 10.87 -1.57
N ARG A 16 -0.98 9.94 -0.63
CA ARG A 16 0.14 9.60 0.27
C ARG A 16 1.33 9.04 -0.51
N ALA A 17 1.09 8.20 -1.51
CA ALA A 17 2.17 7.63 -2.30
C ALA A 17 2.96 8.72 -3.05
N LYS A 18 2.26 9.72 -3.63
CA LYS A 18 2.90 10.88 -4.26
C LYS A 18 3.75 11.70 -3.29
N MET A 19 3.22 11.99 -2.10
CA MET A 19 3.98 12.70 -1.06
C MET A 19 5.26 11.96 -0.66
N CYS A 20 5.20 10.63 -0.73
CA CYS A 20 6.25 9.72 -0.29
C CYS A 20 7.24 9.31 -1.37
N GLY A 21 7.01 9.67 -2.64
CA GLY A 21 7.76 9.08 -3.76
C GLY A 21 7.61 7.56 -3.84
N ALA A 22 6.44 7.05 -3.47
CA ALA A 22 6.13 5.64 -3.36
C ALA A 22 5.34 5.11 -4.56
N VAL A 23 5.30 3.79 -4.70
CA VAL A 23 4.42 3.09 -5.65
C VAL A 23 3.08 2.83 -4.98
N HIS A 24 1.99 3.19 -5.65
CA HIS A 24 0.63 2.90 -5.19
C HIS A 24 0.07 1.68 -5.92
N ILE A 25 -0.46 0.72 -5.15
CA ILE A 25 -1.13 -0.47 -5.65
C ILE A 25 -2.55 -0.45 -5.11
N ASP A 26 -3.53 -0.49 -6.00
CA ASP A 26 -4.93 -0.53 -5.60
C ASP A 26 -5.81 -1.21 -6.66
N ARG A 27 -7.03 -1.55 -6.27
CA ARG A 27 -8.05 -2.09 -7.15
C ARG A 27 -8.98 -0.97 -7.60
N TYR A 28 -8.76 -0.49 -8.82
CA TYR A 28 -9.62 0.49 -9.48
C TYR A 28 -10.53 -0.17 -10.53
N GLY A 29 -11.76 0.33 -10.70
CA GLY A 29 -12.62 -0.09 -11.82
C GLY A 29 -12.17 0.47 -13.17
N GLU A 30 -11.54 1.65 -13.16
CA GLU A 30 -10.97 2.32 -14.33
C GLU A 30 -9.71 3.09 -13.89
N VAL A 31 -8.65 3.07 -14.72
CA VAL A 31 -7.41 3.82 -14.45
C VAL A 31 -7.55 5.24 -15.00
N ASN A 32 -7.39 6.26 -14.15
CA ASN A 32 -7.39 7.67 -14.55
C ASN A 32 -5.95 8.16 -14.81
N PRO A 33 -5.52 8.41 -16.06
CA PRO A 33 -4.15 8.81 -16.36
C PRO A 33 -3.72 10.13 -15.70
N ALA A 34 -4.66 11.05 -15.43
CA ALA A 34 -4.38 12.33 -14.78
C ALA A 34 -3.98 12.15 -13.30
N GLU A 35 -4.35 11.02 -12.69
CA GLU A 35 -3.97 10.67 -11.32
C GLU A 35 -2.55 10.07 -11.24
N VAL A 36 -1.93 9.73 -12.38
CA VAL A 36 -0.63 9.04 -12.48
C VAL A 36 0.57 10.01 -12.43
N GLU A 37 0.38 11.32 -12.54
CA GLU A 37 1.49 12.26 -12.50
C GLU A 37 2.16 12.27 -11.10
N GLY A 38 3.38 11.72 -11.01
CA GLY A 38 4.20 11.65 -9.79
C GLY A 38 4.09 10.36 -8.96
N GLY A 39 3.31 9.35 -9.37
CA GLY A 39 3.18 8.08 -8.67
C GLY A 39 2.87 6.92 -9.62
N VAL A 40 3.56 5.79 -9.46
CA VAL A 40 3.25 4.58 -10.24
C VAL A 40 1.98 3.97 -9.66
N GLN A 41 0.91 3.91 -10.45
CA GLN A 41 -0.29 3.11 -10.16
C GLN A 41 -0.14 1.74 -10.81
N ALA A 42 -0.12 0.67 -10.01
CA ALA A 42 -0.30 -0.68 -10.52
C ALA A 42 -1.75 -1.11 -10.28
N HIS A 43 -2.52 -1.18 -11.35
CA HIS A 43 -3.82 -1.84 -11.31
C HIS A 43 -3.60 -3.35 -11.25
N VAL A 44 -4.19 -3.98 -10.24
CA VAL A 44 -4.06 -5.42 -10.06
C VAL A 44 -5.45 -6.03 -9.89
N GLU A 45 -5.93 -6.71 -10.95
CA GLU A 45 -7.15 -7.53 -10.87
C GLU A 45 -6.94 -8.78 -10.02
N GLU A 46 -5.72 -9.34 -10.07
CA GLU A 46 -5.36 -10.58 -9.39
C GLU A 46 -4.36 -10.36 -8.25
N THR A 47 -4.79 -10.64 -7.02
CA THR A 47 -3.99 -10.52 -5.79
C THR A 47 -2.55 -11.06 -5.87
N GLY A 48 -2.31 -12.11 -6.65
CA GLY A 48 -0.99 -12.70 -6.84
C GLY A 48 0.02 -11.75 -7.51
N LEU A 49 -0.43 -10.90 -8.44
CA LEU A 49 0.44 -9.96 -9.15
C LEU A 49 0.97 -8.86 -8.22
N ALA A 50 0.12 -8.39 -7.29
CA ALA A 50 0.52 -7.40 -6.29
C ALA A 50 1.64 -7.97 -5.40
N LEU A 51 1.53 -9.23 -4.99
CA LEU A 51 2.54 -9.89 -4.16
C LEU A 51 3.89 -10.03 -4.87
N ILE A 52 3.90 -10.30 -6.19
CA ILE A 52 5.14 -10.36 -6.99
C ILE A 52 5.83 -9.00 -7.02
N LEU A 53 5.08 -7.90 -7.17
CA LEU A 53 5.65 -6.54 -7.18
C LEU A 53 6.28 -6.14 -5.84
N LEU A 54 5.83 -6.76 -4.74
CA LEU A 54 6.21 -6.38 -3.38
C LEU A 54 7.44 -7.12 -2.84
N ASP A 55 7.93 -8.16 -3.53
CA ASP A 55 9.07 -8.96 -3.07
C ASP A 55 10.35 -8.10 -2.85
N SER A 56 10.52 -7.11 -3.73
CA SER A 56 11.64 -6.16 -3.71
C SER A 56 11.40 -4.92 -2.83
N ALA A 57 10.22 -4.78 -2.23
CA ALA A 57 9.89 -3.62 -1.41
C ALA A 57 10.77 -3.57 -0.17
N GLU A 58 11.23 -2.38 0.20
CA GLU A 58 11.89 -2.16 1.50
C GLU A 58 10.83 -1.94 2.59
N ARG A 59 9.69 -1.37 2.23
CA ARG A 59 8.60 -1.08 3.16
C ARG A 59 7.26 -0.99 2.43
N ILE A 60 6.23 -1.52 3.08
CA ILE A 60 4.88 -1.70 2.57
C ILE A 60 3.91 -1.06 3.56
N TYR A 61 3.12 -0.11 3.09
CA TYR A 61 2.00 0.45 3.82
C TYR A 61 0.70 -0.17 3.32
N LEU A 62 -0.16 -0.65 4.22
CA LEU A 62 -1.37 -1.37 3.84
C LEU A 62 -2.59 -0.82 4.58
N TYR A 63 -3.64 -0.52 3.84
CA TYR A 63 -4.92 -0.08 4.38
C TYR A 63 -5.78 -1.26 4.87
N PRO A 64 -6.61 -1.08 5.92
CA PRO A 64 -7.40 -2.16 6.53
C PRO A 64 -8.29 -2.95 5.59
N GLU A 65 -8.81 -2.34 4.53
CA GLU A 65 -9.64 -3.04 3.54
C GLU A 65 -8.87 -4.11 2.74
N PHE A 66 -7.54 -4.15 2.84
CA PHE A 66 -6.65 -5.19 2.29
C PHE A 66 -6.07 -6.11 3.36
N ALA A 67 -6.71 -6.22 4.52
CA ALA A 67 -6.22 -7.04 5.64
C ALA A 67 -6.03 -8.52 5.29
N ASP A 68 -6.76 -9.03 4.29
CA ASP A 68 -6.63 -10.39 3.78
C ASP A 68 -5.26 -10.68 3.12
N LEU A 69 -4.53 -9.64 2.73
CA LEU A 69 -3.17 -9.75 2.20
C LEU A 69 -2.10 -9.93 3.28
N LEU A 70 -2.37 -9.50 4.51
CA LEU A 70 -1.39 -9.47 5.61
C LEU A 70 -0.69 -10.82 5.86
N PRO A 71 -1.36 -11.99 5.82
CA PRO A 71 -0.69 -13.28 6.00
C PRO A 71 0.30 -13.64 4.90
N ARG A 72 0.23 -12.97 3.74
CA ARG A 72 1.06 -13.22 2.56
C ARG A 72 2.22 -12.22 2.41
N LEU A 73 2.28 -11.22 3.29
CA LEU A 73 3.29 -10.17 3.25
C LEU A 73 4.32 -10.37 4.36
N PRO A 74 5.61 -10.04 4.14
CA PRO A 74 6.64 -10.10 5.17
C PRO A 74 6.32 -9.09 6.31
N PRO A 75 6.04 -9.55 7.55
CA PRO A 75 5.56 -8.67 8.63
C PRO A 75 6.49 -7.50 8.95
N GLU A 76 7.80 -7.71 8.84
CA GLU A 76 8.83 -6.70 9.12
C GLU A 76 8.84 -5.54 8.13
N LYS A 77 8.27 -5.75 6.94
CA LYS A 77 8.14 -4.72 5.90
C LYS A 77 6.81 -3.98 6.01
N VAL A 78 5.83 -4.51 6.75
CA VAL A 78 4.45 -4.04 6.71
C VAL A 78 4.15 -3.01 7.81
N VAL A 79 3.51 -1.92 7.43
CA VAL A 79 2.88 -0.94 8.32
C VAL A 79 1.41 -0.77 7.93
N VAL A 80 0.51 -0.99 8.87
CA VAL A 80 -0.92 -0.81 8.65
C VAL A 80 -1.29 0.67 8.82
N VAL A 81 -1.94 1.24 7.80
CA VAL A 81 -2.45 2.62 7.82
C VAL A 81 -3.88 2.59 8.34
N ALA A 82 -4.04 2.58 9.66
CA ALA A 82 -5.35 2.53 10.32
C ALA A 82 -5.50 3.59 11.40
N PRO A 83 -6.74 3.95 11.78
CA PRO A 83 -7.00 4.76 12.95
C PRO A 83 -6.39 4.15 14.23
N ALA A 84 -6.09 5.00 15.21
CA ALA A 84 -5.59 4.56 16.51
C ALA A 84 -6.55 3.56 17.17
N GLY A 85 -6.00 2.46 17.71
CA GLY A 85 -6.78 1.41 18.37
C GLY A 85 -7.44 0.39 17.42
N HIS A 86 -7.14 0.45 16.11
CA HIS A 86 -7.64 -0.55 15.17
C HIS A 86 -7.13 -1.97 15.54
N PRO A 87 -7.96 -3.03 15.44
CA PRO A 87 -7.56 -4.39 15.86
C PRO A 87 -6.27 -4.91 15.20
N LEU A 88 -6.03 -4.54 13.94
CA LEU A 88 -4.80 -4.90 13.23
C LEU A 88 -3.53 -4.35 13.89
N CYS A 89 -3.63 -3.25 14.64
CA CYS A 89 -2.49 -2.65 15.35
C CYS A 89 -2.02 -3.49 16.55
N ALA A 90 -2.77 -4.53 16.95
CA ALA A 90 -2.31 -5.48 17.96
C ALA A 90 -1.26 -6.46 17.42
N SER A 91 -1.25 -6.69 16.09
CA SER A 91 -0.38 -7.68 15.45
C SER A 91 0.60 -7.08 14.45
N TYR A 92 0.33 -5.86 13.97
CA TYR A 92 1.14 -5.16 12.97
C TYR A 92 1.47 -3.75 13.43
N LYS A 93 2.61 -3.22 12.99
CA LYS A 93 2.96 -1.82 13.22
C LYS A 93 1.91 -0.95 12.54
N CYS A 94 1.26 -0.06 13.28
CA CYS A 94 0.40 0.97 12.69
C CYS A 94 1.14 2.32 12.62
N GLY A 95 0.90 3.09 11.56
CA GLY A 95 1.52 4.40 11.43
C GLY A 95 1.20 5.11 10.12
N GLU A 96 1.69 6.34 9.99
CA GLU A 96 1.52 7.12 8.77
C GLU A 96 2.56 6.73 7.70
N PRO A 97 2.21 6.80 6.40
CA PRO A 97 3.18 6.70 5.31
C PRO A 97 4.33 7.67 5.52
N CYS A 98 5.54 7.23 5.21
CA CYS A 98 6.78 8.00 5.33
C CYS A 98 7.30 8.33 6.73
N SER A 99 6.69 7.77 7.79
CA SER A 99 7.20 7.86 9.16
C SER A 99 8.33 6.89 9.51
#